data_AF-N2AGM3-F1
#
_entry.id   AF-N2AGM3-F1
#
_cell.length_a   1.000
_cell.length_b   1.000
_cell.length_c   1.000
_cell.angle_alpha   90.00
_cell.angle_beta   90.00
_cell.angle_gamma   90.00
#
_symmetry.space_group_name_H-M   'P 1'
#
loop_
_entity.id
_entity.type
_entity.pdbx_description
1 polymer ?
#
loop_
_entity_poly.entity_id
_entity_poly.type
_entity_poly.pdbx_seq_one_letter_code
_entity_poly.pdbx_strand_id
1 'polypeptide(L)'
;MREHGITTYFRIFVLAVLAGIAIGIGGIVYLSVDNKVVGALLFTVGLYTICIHGLNLFTGKVGNLVNQPAMYLVDLIVIWFGNLAGTGIAAYAVRQTRISGISQLAAAIGEVKLQDRVAGLFVLAVFCGFLMFVAVDGYKSTQNPVILFVGVATFILCGFEHCIADMFYFSLGELWSAQAVKIILVITLGNAVGGILIPLAKK
;
A
#
# COMPACT_ATOMS: atom_id res chain seq x y z
N MET A 1 13.55 15.82 20.79
CA MET A 1 13.78 14.43 20.34
C MET A 1 12.67 13.60 20.96
N ARG A 2 11.87 12.83 20.20
CA ARG A 2 10.91 11.91 20.81
C ARG A 2 11.71 10.68 21.25
N GLU A 3 11.72 10.37 22.53
CA GLU A 3 12.21 9.07 23.01
C GLU A 3 11.18 8.00 22.63
N HIS A 4 11.52 7.16 21.66
CA HIS A 4 10.66 6.04 21.28
C HIS A 4 10.86 4.88 22.26
N GLY A 5 9.97 4.75 23.23
CA GLY A 5 9.86 3.54 24.06
C GLY A 5 9.18 2.38 23.31
N ILE A 6 9.30 1.15 23.85
CA ILE A 6 8.67 -0.07 23.32
C ILE A 6 7.16 0.12 23.08
N THR A 7 6.47 0.79 24.01
CA THR A 7 5.04 1.09 23.91
C THR A 7 4.68 1.92 22.67
N THR A 8 5.59 2.80 22.23
CA THR A 8 5.41 3.62 21.03
C THR A 8 5.49 2.77 19.76
N TYR A 9 6.50 1.91 19.63
CA TYR A 9 6.64 1.04 18.46
C TYR A 9 5.52 0.01 18.37
N PHE A 10 5.08 -0.54 19.49
CA PHE A 10 3.92 -1.43 19.53
C PHE A 10 2.66 -0.74 18.99
N ARG A 11 2.39 0.49 19.43
CA ARG A 11 1.26 1.27 18.91
C ARG A 11 1.40 1.57 17.41
N ILE A 12 2.59 1.94 16.96
CA ILE A 12 2.87 2.19 15.53
C ILE A 12 2.56 0.94 14.71
N PHE A 13 3.01 -0.22 15.17
CA PHE A 13 2.81 -1.50 14.52
C PHE A 13 1.33 -1.90 14.46
N VAL A 14 0.58 -1.80 15.56
CA VAL A 14 -0.86 -2.12 15.57
C VAL A 14 -1.64 -1.25 14.59
N LEU A 15 -1.39 0.07 14.57
CA LEU A 15 -2.01 0.97 13.60
C LEU A 15 -1.61 0.65 12.15
N ALA A 16 -0.42 0.07 11.95
CA ALA A 16 0.03 -0.37 10.63
C ALA A 16 -0.58 -1.70 10.20
N VAL A 17 -0.81 -2.62 11.13
CA VAL A 17 -1.60 -3.84 10.87
C VAL A 17 -3.01 -3.48 10.41
N LEU A 18 -3.68 -2.55 11.10
CA LEU A 18 -5.00 -2.10 10.69
C LEU A 18 -5.00 -1.44 9.31
N ALA A 19 -3.96 -0.66 8.98
CA ALA A 19 -3.82 -0.10 7.63
C ALA A 19 -3.61 -1.20 6.57
N GLY A 20 -2.81 -2.23 6.86
CA GLY A 20 -2.63 -3.38 5.97
C GLY A 20 -3.94 -4.14 5.74
N ILE A 21 -4.74 -4.33 6.79
CA ILE A 21 -6.09 -4.92 6.68
C ILE A 21 -6.98 -4.06 5.80
N ALA A 22 -6.98 -2.73 5.99
CA ALA A 22 -7.78 -1.81 5.19
C ALA A 22 -7.42 -1.85 3.69
N ILE A 23 -6.12 -1.89 3.36
CA ILE A 23 -5.68 -2.10 1.97
C ILE A 23 -6.11 -3.48 1.46
N GLY A 24 -6.00 -4.52 2.30
CA GLY A 24 -6.50 -5.85 1.98
C GLY A 24 -7.99 -5.85 1.63
N ILE A 25 -8.82 -5.14 2.38
CA ILE A 25 -10.26 -4.97 2.08
C ILE A 25 -10.46 -4.27 0.74
N GLY A 26 -9.68 -3.23 0.43
CA GLY A 26 -9.68 -2.61 -0.90
C GLY A 26 -9.38 -3.62 -2.01
N GLY A 27 -8.37 -4.46 -1.81
CA GLY A 27 -8.01 -5.55 -2.73
C GLY A 27 -9.11 -6.62 -2.86
N ILE A 28 -9.77 -6.99 -1.78
CA ILE A 28 -10.91 -7.93 -1.81
C ILE A 28 -12.02 -7.39 -2.71
N VAL A 29 -12.41 -6.12 -2.53
CA VAL A 29 -13.49 -5.54 -3.34
C VAL A 29 -13.08 -5.43 -4.80
N TYR A 30 -11.83 -5.03 -5.09
CA TYR A 30 -11.32 -4.98 -6.46
C TYR A 30 -11.39 -6.34 -7.16
N LEU A 31 -11.04 -7.43 -6.46
CA LEU A 31 -11.10 -8.79 -7.01
C LEU A 31 -12.52 -9.38 -7.06
N SER A 32 -13.47 -8.82 -6.30
CA SER A 32 -14.85 -9.32 -6.21
C SER A 32 -15.80 -8.65 -7.19
N VAL A 33 -15.35 -7.62 -7.91
CA VAL A 33 -16.17 -6.83 -8.84
C VAL A 33 -15.67 -7.03 -10.26
N ASP A 34 -16.56 -7.44 -11.17
CA ASP A 34 -16.19 -7.72 -12.56
C ASP A 34 -15.75 -6.47 -13.34
N ASN A 35 -16.38 -5.32 -13.05
CA ASN A 35 -16.04 -4.07 -13.70
C ASN A 35 -14.81 -3.43 -13.06
N LYS A 36 -13.68 -3.43 -13.76
CA LYS A 36 -12.40 -2.88 -13.29
C LYS A 36 -12.48 -1.41 -12.83
N VAL A 37 -13.31 -0.58 -13.49
CA VAL A 37 -13.48 0.84 -13.11
C VAL A 37 -14.20 0.95 -11.77
N VAL A 38 -15.27 0.18 -11.58
CA VAL A 38 -16.01 0.13 -10.31
C VAL A 38 -15.14 -0.44 -9.21
N GLY A 39 -14.42 -1.53 -9.47
CA GLY A 39 -13.47 -2.12 -8.52
C GLY A 39 -12.39 -1.13 -8.11
N ALA A 40 -11.81 -0.38 -9.05
CA ALA A 40 -10.78 0.62 -8.79
C ALA A 40 -11.30 1.78 -7.93
N LEU A 41 -12.52 2.27 -8.20
CA LEU A 41 -13.17 3.29 -7.37
C LEU A 41 -13.45 2.76 -5.96
N LEU A 42 -13.93 1.53 -5.83
CA LEU A 42 -14.26 0.93 -4.52
C LEU A 42 -13.04 0.51 -3.70
N PHE A 43 -11.90 0.24 -4.33
CA PHE A 43 -10.62 0.03 -3.63
C PHE A 43 -10.31 1.20 -2.68
N THR A 44 -10.78 2.41 -3.01
CA THR A 44 -10.63 3.62 -2.20
C THR A 44 -11.11 3.46 -0.77
N VAL A 45 -12.06 2.54 -0.48
CA VAL A 45 -12.49 2.24 0.90
C VAL A 45 -11.31 1.97 1.82
N GLY A 46 -10.26 1.29 1.33
CA GLY A 46 -9.05 1.03 2.10
C GLY A 46 -8.32 2.32 2.49
N LEU A 47 -7.99 3.16 1.51
CA LEU A 47 -7.26 4.41 1.75
C LEU A 47 -8.09 5.43 2.54
N TYR A 48 -9.40 5.50 2.26
CA TYR A 48 -10.33 6.35 3.00
C TYR A 48 -10.34 5.97 4.49
N THR A 49 -10.50 4.68 4.82
CA THR A 49 -10.45 4.18 6.20
C THR A 49 -9.15 4.56 6.91
N ILE A 50 -8.02 4.46 6.21
CA ILE A 50 -6.70 4.83 6.73
C ILE A 50 -6.64 6.33 7.06
N CYS A 51 -7.11 7.17 6.14
CA CYS A 51 -7.06 8.62 6.29
C CYS A 51 -7.98 9.13 7.41
N ILE A 52 -9.22 8.64 7.50
CA ILE A 52 -10.17 9.09 8.53
C ILE A 52 -9.79 8.65 9.94
N HIS A 53 -9.17 7.47 10.10
CA HIS A 53 -8.78 6.93 11.40
C HIS A 53 -7.30 7.17 11.75
N GLY A 54 -6.54 7.85 10.90
CA GLY A 54 -5.12 8.14 11.14
C GLY A 54 -4.25 6.89 11.23
N LEU A 55 -4.58 5.83 10.46
CA LEU A 55 -3.82 4.59 10.46
C LEU A 55 -2.45 4.77 9.80
N ASN A 56 -1.53 3.83 10.07
CA ASN A 56 -0.16 3.94 9.58
C ASN A 56 0.02 3.17 8.29
N LEU A 57 -0.08 3.84 7.14
CA LEU A 57 0.27 3.27 5.84
C LEU A 57 1.65 3.76 5.38
N PHE A 58 2.54 2.84 4.99
CA PHE A 58 3.89 3.15 4.52
C PHE A 58 3.87 4.16 3.36
N THR A 59 3.15 3.87 2.29
CA THR A 59 3.08 4.71 1.08
C THR A 59 2.43 6.07 1.34
N GLY A 60 1.51 6.16 2.30
CA GLY A 60 0.92 7.43 2.75
C GLY A 60 1.81 8.25 3.70
N LYS A 61 2.93 7.68 4.16
CA LYS A 61 3.82 8.30 5.15
C LYS A 61 5.24 8.51 4.68
N VAL A 62 5.72 7.75 3.71
CA VAL A 62 7.11 7.79 3.23
C VAL A 62 7.53 9.17 2.71
N GLY A 63 6.64 9.93 2.07
CA GLY A 63 6.93 11.29 1.63
C GLY A 63 7.27 12.28 2.76
N ASN A 64 6.81 12.02 3.99
CA ASN A 64 7.14 12.87 5.14
C ASN A 64 8.61 12.76 5.54
N LEU A 65 9.33 11.73 5.07
CA LEU A 65 10.74 11.49 5.41
C LEU A 65 11.62 12.73 5.14
N VAL A 66 11.34 13.49 4.08
CA VAL A 66 12.09 14.69 3.68
C VAL A 66 12.12 15.78 4.78
N ASN A 67 11.05 15.84 5.58
CA ASN A 67 10.80 16.85 6.61
C ASN A 67 10.86 16.28 8.04
N GLN A 68 11.31 15.03 8.19
CA GLN A 68 11.40 14.32 9.48
C GLN A 68 12.87 13.98 9.80
N PRO A 69 13.23 13.77 11.08
CA PRO A 69 14.57 13.33 11.45
C PRO A 69 14.85 11.92 10.91
N ALA A 70 16.12 11.57 10.74
CA ALA A 70 16.54 10.27 10.20
C ALA A 70 15.95 9.06 10.95
N MET A 71 15.71 9.19 12.25
CA MET A 71 15.05 8.17 13.08
C MET A 71 13.65 7.78 12.57
N TYR A 72 12.96 8.67 11.84
CA TYR A 72 11.66 8.36 11.23
C TYR A 72 11.72 7.21 10.23
N LEU A 73 12.90 6.88 9.69
CA LEU A 73 13.09 5.69 8.87
C LEU A 73 12.77 4.41 9.66
N VAL A 74 13.06 4.37 10.96
CA VAL A 74 12.71 3.23 11.83
C VAL A 74 11.20 3.10 11.95
N ASP A 75 10.49 4.22 12.12
CA ASP A 75 9.02 4.22 12.12
C ASP A 75 8.49 3.65 10.81
N LEU A 76 9.01 4.09 9.65
CA LEU A 76 8.59 3.58 8.34
C LEU A 76 8.83 2.08 8.17
N ILE A 77 9.93 1.54 8.69
CA ILE A 77 10.23 0.11 8.66
C ILE A 77 9.21 -0.66 9.51
N VAL A 78 8.93 -0.21 10.74
CA VAL A 78 7.92 -0.84 11.61
C VAL A 78 6.54 -0.80 10.96
N ILE A 79 6.21 0.32 10.32
CA ILE A 79 4.95 0.49 9.58
C ILE A 79 4.87 -0.48 8.40
N TRP A 80 5.94 -0.62 7.62
CA TRP A 80 5.98 -1.54 6.48
C TRP A 80 5.74 -2.99 6.90
N PHE A 81 6.38 -3.45 7.99
CA PHE A 81 6.14 -4.80 8.54
C PHE A 81 4.73 -4.96 9.11
N GLY A 82 4.19 -3.93 9.77
CA GLY A 82 2.81 -3.95 10.22
C GLY A 82 1.83 -4.04 9.05
N ASN A 83 2.06 -3.28 7.98
CA ASN A 83 1.25 -3.35 6.76
C ASN A 83 1.30 -4.76 6.13
N LEU A 84 2.49 -5.36 6.01
CA LEU A 84 2.67 -6.74 5.53
C LEU A 84 1.85 -7.73 6.38
N ALA A 85 1.98 -7.66 7.71
CA ALA A 85 1.22 -8.53 8.62
C ALA A 85 -0.29 -8.33 8.45
N GLY A 86 -0.77 -7.08 8.35
CA GLY A 86 -2.18 -6.77 8.13
C GLY A 86 -2.73 -7.32 6.81
N THR A 87 -1.97 -7.18 5.72
CA THR A 87 -2.36 -7.73 4.42
C THR A 87 -2.37 -9.26 4.42
N GLY A 88 -1.42 -9.88 5.13
CA GLY A 88 -1.38 -11.34 5.31
C GLY A 88 -2.56 -11.86 6.12
N ILE A 89 -2.95 -11.17 7.20
CA ILE A 89 -4.14 -11.50 8.01
C ILE A 89 -5.40 -11.43 7.15
N ALA A 90 -5.59 -10.34 6.38
CA ALA A 90 -6.75 -10.20 5.50
C ALA A 90 -6.80 -11.31 4.45
N ALA A 91 -5.67 -11.59 3.80
CA ALA A 91 -5.55 -12.65 2.81
C ALA A 91 -5.86 -14.04 3.39
N TYR A 92 -5.27 -14.37 4.54
CA TYR A 92 -5.52 -15.64 5.21
C TYR A 92 -7.00 -15.80 5.61
N ALA A 93 -7.59 -14.75 6.20
CA ALA A 93 -8.99 -14.74 6.60
C ALA A 93 -9.92 -15.01 5.41
N VAL A 94 -9.70 -14.34 4.27
CA VAL A 94 -10.48 -14.55 3.04
C VAL A 94 -10.40 -15.99 2.56
N ARG A 95 -9.22 -16.62 2.59
CA ARG A 95 -9.05 -18.03 2.17
C ARG A 95 -9.88 -19.00 3.01
N GLN A 96 -10.23 -18.64 4.24
CA GLN A 96 -11.07 -19.47 5.13
C GLN A 96 -12.58 -19.24 4.94
N THR A 97 -13.01 -18.55 3.88
CA THR A 97 -14.42 -18.18 3.67
C THR A 97 -14.94 -18.65 2.31
N ARG A 98 -16.26 -18.49 2.10
CA ARG A 98 -16.93 -18.79 0.82
C ARG A 98 -16.42 -17.98 -0.39
N ILE A 99 -15.70 -16.88 -0.16
CA ILE A 99 -15.15 -16.03 -1.24
C ILE A 99 -13.71 -16.37 -1.59
N SER A 100 -13.15 -17.47 -1.07
CA SER A 100 -11.76 -17.90 -1.30
C SER A 100 -11.38 -18.05 -2.79
N GLY A 101 -12.35 -18.20 -3.69
CA GLY A 101 -12.15 -18.26 -5.14
C GLY A 101 -11.39 -17.06 -5.72
N ILE A 102 -11.47 -15.88 -5.09
CA ILE A 102 -10.72 -14.68 -5.53
C ILE A 102 -9.20 -14.84 -5.42
N SER A 103 -8.72 -15.87 -4.71
CA SER A 103 -7.29 -16.20 -4.61
C SER A 103 -6.66 -16.52 -5.95
N GLN A 104 -7.40 -17.10 -6.89
CA GLN A 104 -6.90 -17.38 -8.24
C GLN A 104 -6.66 -16.09 -9.03
N LEU A 105 -7.51 -15.09 -8.85
CA LEU A 105 -7.34 -13.77 -9.47
C LEU A 105 -6.13 -13.04 -8.88
N ALA A 106 -5.95 -13.11 -7.56
CA ALA A 106 -4.76 -12.58 -6.90
C ALA A 106 -3.46 -13.27 -7.38
N ALA A 107 -3.49 -14.59 -7.55
CA ALA A 107 -2.37 -15.35 -8.08
C ALA A 107 -2.03 -14.92 -9.52
N ALA A 108 -3.03 -14.77 -10.40
CA ALA A 108 -2.81 -14.29 -11.76
C ALA A 108 -2.17 -12.89 -11.78
N ILE A 109 -2.59 -11.97 -10.90
CA ILE A 109 -1.98 -10.64 -10.77
C ILE A 109 -0.52 -10.74 -10.30
N GLY A 110 -0.23 -11.57 -9.30
CA GLY A 110 1.12 -11.72 -8.77
C GLY A 110 2.08 -12.40 -9.74
N GLU A 111 1.63 -13.39 -10.51
CA GLU A 111 2.44 -14.06 -11.54
C GLU A 111 2.90 -13.11 -12.64
N VAL A 112 2.04 -12.19 -13.09
CA VAL A 112 2.43 -11.13 -14.04
C VAL A 112 3.61 -10.33 -13.50
N LYS A 113 3.60 -10.00 -12.21
CA LYS A 113 4.69 -9.23 -11.56
C LYS A 113 5.96 -10.06 -11.41
N LEU A 114 5.84 -11.35 -11.07
CA LEU A 114 6.98 -12.26 -10.98
C LEU A 114 7.72 -12.40 -12.32
N GLN A 115 6.99 -12.33 -13.43
CA GLN A 115 7.53 -12.47 -14.78
C GLN A 115 7.95 -11.14 -15.43
N ASP A 116 7.68 -10.01 -14.79
CA ASP A 116 8.01 -8.69 -15.34
C ASP A 116 9.48 -8.29 -15.09
N ARG A 117 9.96 -7.33 -15.88
CA ARG A 117 11.27 -6.72 -15.73
C ARG A 117 11.28 -5.83 -14.50
N VAL A 118 12.24 -6.08 -13.61
CA VAL A 118 12.50 -5.31 -12.38
C VAL A 118 12.51 -3.79 -12.61
N ALA A 119 13.13 -3.32 -13.70
CA ALA A 119 13.17 -1.90 -14.03
C ALA A 119 11.78 -1.32 -14.36
N GLY A 120 10.91 -2.09 -15.02
CA GLY A 120 9.53 -1.69 -15.30
C GLY A 120 8.72 -1.55 -14.03
N LEU A 121 8.78 -2.56 -13.15
CA LEU A 121 8.13 -2.54 -11.84
C LEU A 121 8.57 -1.34 -11.00
N PHE A 122 9.87 -1.02 -11.02
CA PHE A 122 10.39 0.14 -10.32
C PHE A 122 9.77 1.46 -10.83
N VAL A 123 9.71 1.65 -12.15
CA VAL A 123 9.12 2.87 -12.76
C VAL A 123 7.62 2.98 -12.43
N LEU A 124 6.87 1.89 -12.58
CA LEU A 124 5.45 1.84 -12.23
C LEU A 124 5.24 2.16 -10.75
N ALA A 125 6.13 1.68 -9.88
CA ALA A 125 6.10 1.97 -8.46
C ALA A 125 6.42 3.44 -8.13
N VAL A 126 7.33 4.09 -8.86
CA VAL A 126 7.58 5.53 -8.71
C VAL A 126 6.31 6.33 -9.00
N PHE A 127 5.60 6.01 -10.08
CA PHE A 127 4.35 6.70 -10.39
C PHE A 127 3.26 6.46 -9.34
N CYS A 128 3.13 5.23 -8.82
CA CYS A 128 2.22 4.97 -7.72
C CYS A 128 2.58 5.78 -6.46
N GLY A 129 3.86 5.79 -6.06
CA GLY A 129 4.33 6.51 -4.88
C GLY A 129 4.02 8.01 -4.95
N PHE A 130 4.23 8.59 -6.13
CA PHE A 130 3.88 9.99 -6.41
C PHE A 130 2.39 10.24 -6.20
N LEU A 131 1.52 9.41 -6.80
CA LEU A 131 0.06 9.55 -6.65
C LEU A 131 -0.42 9.31 -5.21
N MET A 132 0.15 8.35 -4.49
CA MET A 132 -0.23 8.06 -3.11
C MET A 132 0.14 9.22 -2.18
N PHE A 133 1.29 9.86 -2.39
CA PHE A 133 1.64 11.07 -1.66
C PHE A 133 0.64 12.19 -1.96
N VAL A 134 0.36 12.48 -3.23
CA VAL A 134 -0.60 13.51 -3.65
C VAL A 134 -1.99 13.27 -3.04
N ALA A 135 -2.48 12.02 -3.08
CA ALA A 135 -3.79 11.67 -2.57
C ALA A 135 -3.89 11.89 -1.05
N VAL A 136 -2.91 11.39 -0.29
CA VAL A 136 -2.92 11.47 1.17
C VAL A 136 -2.65 12.89 1.66
N ASP A 137 -1.69 13.60 1.07
CA ASP A 137 -1.37 14.99 1.43
C ASP A 137 -2.50 15.96 1.02
N GLY A 138 -3.08 15.75 -0.16
CA GLY A 138 -4.22 16.51 -0.65
C GLY A 138 -5.46 16.31 0.24
N TYR A 139 -5.76 15.07 0.64
CA TYR A 139 -6.84 14.80 1.59
C TYR A 139 -6.58 15.44 2.95
N LYS A 140 -5.37 15.32 3.51
CA LYS A 140 -5.02 15.97 4.79
C LYS A 140 -5.27 17.48 4.75
N SER A 141 -4.92 18.11 3.63
CA SER A 141 -5.01 19.58 3.46
C SER A 141 -6.44 20.08 3.23
N THR A 142 -7.28 19.28 2.56
CA THR A 142 -8.61 19.74 2.10
C THR A 142 -9.79 19.03 2.77
N GLN A 143 -9.55 17.87 3.40
CA GLN A 143 -10.55 16.92 3.86
C GLN A 143 -11.55 16.48 2.77
N ASN A 144 -11.21 16.67 1.49
CA ASN A 144 -12.07 16.28 0.37
C ASN A 144 -11.82 14.82 -0.03
N PRO A 145 -12.78 13.90 0.21
CA PRO A 145 -12.60 12.47 -0.08
C PRO A 145 -12.42 12.18 -1.57
N VAL A 146 -12.93 13.01 -2.47
CA VAL A 146 -12.83 12.82 -3.93
C VAL A 146 -11.38 12.67 -4.39
N ILE A 147 -10.44 13.36 -3.72
CA ILE A 147 -9.01 13.28 -4.01
C ILE A 147 -8.49 11.84 -3.83
N LEU A 148 -8.97 11.13 -2.81
CA LEU A 148 -8.60 9.74 -2.57
C LEU A 148 -9.14 8.83 -3.68
N PHE A 149 -10.39 9.04 -4.11
CA PHE A 149 -10.98 8.28 -5.21
C PHE A 149 -10.21 8.46 -6.52
N VAL A 150 -9.86 9.69 -6.86
CA VAL A 150 -9.07 9.99 -8.06
C VAL A 150 -7.69 9.32 -7.97
N GLY A 151 -6.96 9.54 -6.87
CA GLY A 151 -5.62 8.97 -6.71
C GLY A 151 -5.60 7.44 -6.75
N VAL A 152 -6.55 6.80 -6.06
CA VAL A 152 -6.67 5.34 -6.01
C VAL A 152 -7.11 4.77 -7.36
N ALA A 153 -8.19 5.29 -7.95
CA ALA A 153 -8.68 4.79 -9.22
C ALA A 153 -7.63 4.95 -10.34
N THR A 154 -6.93 6.09 -10.38
CA THR A 154 -5.88 6.33 -11.38
C THR A 154 -4.74 5.32 -11.27
N PHE A 155 -4.16 5.07 -10.08
CA PHE A 155 -3.01 4.15 -10.03
C PHE A 155 -3.41 2.73 -10.43
N ILE A 156 -4.61 2.28 -10.06
CA ILE A 156 -5.11 0.94 -10.41
C ILE A 156 -5.34 0.84 -11.92
N LEU A 157 -6.06 1.80 -12.51
CA LEU A 157 -6.39 1.78 -13.92
C LEU A 157 -5.18 2.01 -14.82
N CYS A 158 -4.16 2.72 -14.35
CA CYS A 158 -2.87 2.86 -15.04
C CYS A 158 -1.96 1.64 -14.88
N GLY A 159 -2.30 0.67 -14.02
CA GLY A 159 -1.48 -0.51 -13.77
C GLY A 159 -0.20 -0.20 -12.99
N PHE A 160 -0.22 0.80 -12.12
CA PHE A 160 0.94 1.13 -11.28
C PHE A 160 1.08 0.17 -10.09
N GLU A 161 2.31 0.07 -9.59
CA GLU A 161 2.70 -0.91 -8.57
C GLU A 161 2.66 -0.30 -7.16
N HIS A 162 1.92 -0.91 -6.24
CA HIS A 162 1.75 -0.41 -4.87
C HIS A 162 2.14 -1.49 -3.87
N CYS A 163 3.29 -1.31 -3.20
CA CYS A 163 3.91 -2.38 -2.44
C CYS A 163 2.98 -3.05 -1.42
N ILE A 164 2.13 -2.29 -0.73
CA ILE A 164 1.19 -2.86 0.27
C ILE A 164 0.01 -3.58 -0.39
N ALA A 165 -0.45 -3.13 -1.57
CA ALA A 165 -1.49 -3.85 -2.30
C ALA A 165 -0.91 -5.15 -2.88
N ASP A 166 0.33 -5.10 -3.37
CA ASP A 166 1.03 -6.28 -3.87
C ASP A 166 1.28 -7.28 -2.74
N MET A 167 1.66 -6.85 -1.53
CA MET A 167 1.73 -7.76 -0.38
C MET A 167 0.42 -8.52 -0.15
N PHE A 168 -0.73 -7.86 -0.31
CA PHE A 168 -2.02 -8.52 -0.25
C PHE A 168 -2.21 -9.53 -1.39
N TYR A 169 -1.94 -9.15 -2.63
CA TYR A 169 -2.07 -10.07 -3.78
C TYR A 169 -1.13 -11.28 -3.69
N PHE A 170 0.13 -11.07 -3.32
CA PHE A 170 1.10 -12.15 -3.07
C PHE A 170 0.67 -13.04 -1.89
N SER A 171 0.13 -12.46 -0.82
CA SER A 171 -0.37 -13.24 0.32
C SER A 171 -1.61 -14.04 0.02
N LEU A 172 -2.55 -13.48 -0.75
CA LEU A 172 -3.82 -14.09 -1.10
C LEU A 172 -3.63 -15.19 -2.17
N GLY A 173 -2.81 -14.94 -3.18
CA GLY A 173 -2.44 -15.91 -4.21
C GLY A 173 -1.39 -16.94 -3.77
N GLU A 174 -0.90 -16.86 -2.53
CA GLU A 174 0.10 -17.78 -1.95
C GLU A 174 1.41 -17.85 -2.75
N LEU A 175 1.87 -16.70 -3.24
CA LEU A 175 3.01 -16.56 -4.16
C LEU A 175 4.32 -16.14 -3.49
N TRP A 176 4.39 -16.16 -2.15
CA TRP A 176 5.60 -15.73 -1.44
C TRP A 176 6.79 -16.65 -1.73
N SER A 177 7.82 -16.07 -2.34
CA SER A 177 9.10 -16.70 -2.66
C SER A 177 10.24 -15.69 -2.47
N ALA A 178 11.50 -16.14 -2.55
CA ALA A 178 12.64 -15.24 -2.53
C ALA A 178 12.59 -14.19 -3.66
N GLN A 179 12.00 -14.54 -4.81
CA GLN A 179 11.78 -13.62 -5.93
C GLN A 179 10.68 -12.60 -5.62
N ALA A 180 9.55 -13.05 -5.04
CA ALA A 180 8.48 -12.15 -4.60
C ALA A 180 8.99 -11.11 -3.60
N VAL A 181 9.81 -11.52 -2.62
CA VAL A 181 10.42 -10.61 -1.65
C VAL A 181 11.29 -9.56 -2.36
N LYS A 182 12.13 -9.96 -3.32
CA LYS A 182 12.94 -9.02 -4.11
C LYS A 182 12.08 -8.01 -4.87
N ILE A 183 11.01 -8.48 -5.53
CA ILE A 183 10.08 -7.62 -6.27
C ILE A 183 9.39 -6.62 -5.33
N ILE A 184 8.87 -7.09 -4.20
CA ILE A 184 8.22 -6.23 -3.21
C ILE A 184 9.18 -5.17 -2.66
N LEU A 185 10.46 -5.50 -2.45
CA LEU A 185 11.47 -4.51 -2.06
C LEU A 185 11.73 -3.48 -3.17
N VAL A 186 11.80 -3.91 -4.43
CA VAL A 186 11.95 -2.99 -5.58
C VAL A 186 10.76 -2.04 -5.69
N ILE A 187 9.53 -2.56 -5.59
CA ILE A 187 8.31 -1.75 -5.63
C ILE A 187 8.27 -0.80 -4.42
N THR A 188 8.67 -1.27 -3.24
CA THR A 188 8.77 -0.42 -2.03
C THR A 188 9.73 0.74 -2.25
N LEU A 189 10.90 0.50 -2.83
CA LEU A 189 11.87 1.56 -3.16
C LEU A 189 11.32 2.53 -4.19
N GLY A 190 10.65 2.04 -5.23
CA GLY A 190 10.00 2.88 -6.23
C GLY A 190 8.92 3.77 -5.60
N ASN A 191 8.03 3.20 -4.79
CA ASN A 191 7.01 3.96 -4.06
C ASN A 191 7.64 5.02 -3.14
N ALA A 192 8.73 4.70 -2.46
CA ALA A 192 9.46 5.64 -1.61
C ALA A 192 10.02 6.81 -2.43
N VAL A 193 10.71 6.52 -3.54
CA VAL A 193 11.25 7.53 -4.46
C VAL A 193 10.12 8.44 -4.95
N GLY A 194 9.04 7.87 -5.49
CA GLY A 194 7.89 8.65 -5.97
C GLY A 194 7.27 9.53 -4.89
N GLY A 195 7.12 9.00 -3.68
CA GLY A 195 6.48 9.71 -2.57
C GLY A 195 7.30 10.88 -2.02
N ILE A 196 8.63 10.88 -2.19
CA ILE A 196 9.49 11.99 -1.73
C ILE A 196 9.69 13.10 -2.78
N LEU A 197 9.33 12.88 -4.06
CA LEU A 197 9.63 13.83 -5.14
C LEU A 197 9.05 15.23 -4.88
N ILE A 198 7.75 15.34 -4.56
CA ILE A 198 7.11 16.64 -4.29
C ILE A 198 7.65 17.28 -3.01
N PRO A 199 7.71 16.58 -1.85
CA PRO A 199 8.32 17.16 -0.65
C PRO A 199 9.74 17.65 -0.84
N LEU A 200 10.56 16.90 -1.58
CA LEU A 200 11.95 17.25 -1.84
C LEU A 200 12.09 18.47 -2.74
N ALA A 201 11.25 18.57 -3.79
CA ALA A 201 11.25 19.72 -4.70
C ALA A 201 10.75 21.03 -4.06
N LYS A 202 10.02 20.95 -2.94
CA LYS A 202 9.50 22.11 -2.19
C LYS A 202 10.44 22.60 -1.07
N LYS A 203 11.55 21.91 -0.84
CA LYS A 203 12.51 22.23 0.22
C LYS A 203 13.54 23.24 -0.25
#